data_AF-A0A507ELS9-F1
#
_entry.id   AF-A0A507ELS9-F1
#
_cell.length_a   1.000
_cell.length_b   1.000
_cell.length_c   1.000
_cell.angle_alpha   90.00
_cell.angle_beta   90.00
_cell.angle_gamma   90.00
#
_symmetry.space_group_name_H-M   'P 1'
#
loop_
_entity.id
_entity.type
_entity.pdbx_description
1 polymer ?
#
loop_
_entity_poly.entity_id
_entity_poly.type
_entity_poly.pdbx_seq_one_letter_code
_entity_poly.pdbx_strand_id
1 'polypeptide(L)'
;MNYLTNPFHPSADWRVSIFGSEGEIVWGLYIANLILSVVTTIVYAGLLYYLVIVKRRAIYKLDDGVFKPRPMEAYVASVTIFITGRTVFCAMMVSGTLGYGVVPNEGYIMEAFHEWPWGFGYGGIALYLIGIIFATPETINDPTLSKIYLPSGRQMNVFTLLMVVLPATLTNTLAGVAGHYIDSNNMDKALKLTSAHYWIWALWSFFLMLAFCFFGRQLNRLLAANIFQMKQKTSGGRIDNLEAARRKLLYVTTTLIAILASYVFAIVAYATCQRQILMLYAPLSLLFCVLWNFCAPVLMLVVSAFIIYGIYKTDINPAPTRKATIKSGSGTAESAGQGTSDGDKSFGGPGGSVSGRQCASTVV
;
A
#
# COMPACT_ATOMS: atom_id res chain seq x y z
N MET A 1 -27.65 -31.06 -16.61
CA MET A 1 -28.63 -30.15 -15.95
C MET A 1 -28.65 -28.86 -16.74
N ASN A 2 -29.83 -28.32 -17.08
CA ASN A 2 -29.95 -27.08 -17.85
C ASN A 2 -29.55 -25.88 -16.99
N TYR A 3 -28.29 -25.46 -17.10
CA TYR A 3 -27.71 -24.31 -16.40
C TYR A 3 -28.37 -22.96 -16.77
N LEU A 4 -29.15 -22.93 -17.85
CA LEU A 4 -29.75 -21.73 -18.43
C LEU A 4 -31.10 -21.33 -17.80
N THR A 5 -31.72 -22.17 -16.97
CA THR A 5 -33.07 -21.89 -16.42
C THR A 5 -33.11 -21.62 -14.92
N ASN A 6 -31.99 -21.80 -14.20
CA ASN A 6 -31.94 -21.48 -12.79
C ASN A 6 -31.32 -20.07 -12.59
N PRO A 7 -32.13 -19.04 -12.24
CA PRO A 7 -31.60 -17.69 -11.98
C PRO A 7 -30.71 -17.64 -10.73
N PHE A 8 -30.67 -18.71 -9.93
CA PHE A 8 -29.76 -18.89 -8.80
C PHE A 8 -28.49 -19.67 -9.19
N HIS A 9 -28.25 -19.90 -10.48
CA HIS A 9 -27.06 -20.63 -10.91
C HIS A 9 -25.80 -19.76 -10.75
N PRO A 10 -24.69 -20.32 -10.22
CA PRO A 10 -23.40 -19.64 -10.09
C PRO A 10 -22.84 -18.99 -11.36
N SER A 11 -23.32 -19.40 -12.53
CA SER A 11 -23.01 -18.76 -13.81
C SER A 11 -23.46 -17.30 -13.87
N ALA A 12 -24.49 -16.90 -13.11
CA ALA A 12 -24.90 -15.49 -13.05
C ALA A 12 -23.92 -14.56 -12.31
N ASP A 13 -22.94 -15.11 -11.57
CA ASP A 13 -21.96 -14.31 -10.85
C ASP A 13 -20.73 -13.99 -11.72
N TRP A 14 -20.73 -12.80 -12.31
CA TRP A 14 -19.66 -12.32 -13.17
C TRP A 14 -18.32 -12.12 -12.45
N ARG A 15 -18.26 -12.14 -11.11
CA ARG A 15 -16.99 -12.05 -10.35
C ARG A 15 -16.11 -13.27 -10.57
N VAL A 16 -16.74 -14.42 -10.74
CA VAL A 16 -16.08 -15.74 -10.77
C VAL A 16 -16.54 -16.58 -11.95
N SER A 17 -17.45 -16.11 -12.80
CA SER A 17 -17.89 -16.80 -14.00
C SER A 17 -17.98 -15.88 -15.20
N ILE A 18 -17.73 -16.44 -16.38
CA ILE A 18 -17.98 -15.80 -17.69
C ILE A 18 -19.13 -16.47 -18.44
N PHE A 19 -19.72 -17.53 -17.86
CA PHE A 19 -20.77 -18.30 -18.50
C PHE A 19 -22.12 -17.73 -18.08
N GLY A 20 -23.07 -17.50 -18.99
CA GLY A 20 -24.38 -16.94 -18.65
C GLY A 20 -25.01 -16.22 -19.84
N SER A 21 -26.20 -15.64 -19.64
CA SER A 21 -26.91 -14.89 -20.70
C SER A 21 -26.14 -13.66 -21.18
N GLU A 22 -25.27 -13.11 -20.35
CA GLU A 22 -24.41 -11.96 -20.65
C GLU A 22 -22.95 -12.37 -20.93
N GLY A 23 -22.70 -13.67 -21.13
CA GLY A 23 -21.36 -14.24 -21.12
C GLY A 23 -20.39 -13.61 -22.13
N GLU A 24 -20.85 -13.28 -23.34
CA GLU A 24 -20.01 -12.61 -24.36
C GLU A 24 -19.54 -11.22 -23.90
N ILE A 25 -20.44 -10.43 -23.27
CA ILE A 25 -20.11 -9.11 -22.76
C ILE A 25 -19.14 -9.24 -21.60
N VAL A 26 -19.43 -10.12 -20.64
CA VAL A 26 -18.57 -10.35 -19.47
C VAL A 26 -17.20 -10.84 -19.90
N TRP A 27 -17.11 -11.76 -20.87
CA TRP A 27 -15.84 -12.21 -21.43
C TRP A 27 -15.03 -11.06 -22.06
N GLY A 28 -15.69 -10.17 -22.83
CA GLY A 28 -15.06 -8.95 -23.35
C GLY A 28 -14.53 -8.03 -22.25
N LEU A 29 -15.27 -7.88 -21.15
CA LEU A 29 -14.82 -7.12 -19.98
C LEU A 29 -13.60 -7.76 -19.31
N TYR A 30 -13.53 -9.09 -19.23
CA TYR A 30 -12.34 -9.80 -18.72
C TYR A 30 -11.12 -9.63 -19.61
N ILE A 31 -11.27 -9.59 -20.94
CA ILE A 31 -10.17 -9.27 -21.87
C ILE A 31 -9.67 -7.85 -21.64
N ALA A 32 -10.58 -6.88 -21.58
CA ALA A 32 -10.21 -5.49 -21.33
C ALA A 32 -9.53 -5.33 -19.95
N ASN A 33 -10.00 -6.03 -18.92
CA ASN A 33 -9.37 -6.04 -17.60
C ASN A 33 -7.99 -6.72 -17.62
N LEU A 34 -7.84 -7.80 -18.39
CA LEU A 34 -6.56 -8.48 -18.59
C LEU A 34 -5.54 -7.52 -19.22
N ILE A 35 -5.89 -6.83 -20.31
CA ILE A 35 -5.02 -5.86 -20.97
C ILE A 35 -4.61 -4.75 -19.99
N LEU A 36 -5.58 -4.17 -19.28
CA LEU A 36 -5.33 -3.10 -18.31
C LEU A 36 -4.44 -3.58 -17.14
N SER A 37 -4.68 -4.79 -16.66
CA SER A 37 -3.90 -5.40 -15.57
C SER A 37 -2.46 -5.70 -16.01
N VAL A 38 -2.24 -6.16 -17.25
CA VAL A 38 -0.90 -6.34 -17.83
C VAL A 38 -0.14 -5.02 -17.88
N VAL A 39 -0.76 -3.96 -18.41
CA VAL A 39 -0.15 -2.62 -18.47
C VAL A 39 0.20 -2.13 -17.06
N THR A 40 -0.74 -2.26 -16.12
CA THR A 40 -0.53 -1.85 -14.72
C THR A 40 0.57 -2.68 -14.04
N THR A 41 0.66 -3.97 -14.35
CA THR A 41 1.73 -4.86 -13.87
C THR A 41 3.09 -4.37 -14.34
N ILE A 42 3.24 -4.01 -15.61
CA ILE A 42 4.50 -3.49 -16.17
C ILE A 42 4.91 -2.21 -15.45
N VAL A 43 3.98 -1.27 -15.22
CA VAL A 43 4.25 -0.01 -14.52
C VAL A 43 4.74 -0.27 -13.09
N TYR A 44 4.03 -1.10 -12.32
CA TYR A 44 4.39 -1.40 -10.94
C TYR A 44 5.67 -2.24 -10.82
N ALA A 45 5.91 -3.18 -11.74
CA ALA A 45 7.16 -3.92 -11.83
C ALA A 45 8.35 -3.00 -12.13
N GLY A 46 8.18 -2.04 -13.06
CA GLY A 46 9.19 -1.03 -13.35
C GLY A 46 9.50 -0.12 -12.16
N LEU A 47 8.46 0.31 -11.43
CA LEU A 47 8.62 1.06 -10.17
C LEU A 47 9.35 0.24 -9.11
N LEU A 48 8.98 -1.02 -8.93
CA LEU A 48 9.61 -1.91 -7.96
C LEU A 48 11.10 -2.12 -8.29
N TYR A 49 11.41 -2.37 -9.56
CA TYR A 49 12.77 -2.50 -10.06
C TYR A 49 13.59 -1.24 -9.78
N TYR A 50 13.04 -0.06 -10.09
CA TYR A 50 13.72 1.21 -9.81
C TYR A 50 13.98 1.42 -8.31
N LEU A 51 12.99 1.16 -7.46
CA LEU A 51 13.12 1.40 -6.01
C LEU A 51 14.06 0.41 -5.32
N VAL A 52 13.96 -0.88 -5.67
CA VAL A 52 14.70 -1.95 -4.96
C VAL A 52 16.08 -2.16 -5.57
N ILE A 53 16.19 -2.23 -6.90
CA ILE A 53 17.45 -2.56 -7.58
C ILE A 53 18.28 -1.30 -7.83
N VAL A 54 17.70 -0.29 -8.47
CA VAL A 54 18.45 0.94 -8.83
C VAL A 54 18.75 1.78 -7.59
N LYS A 55 17.74 2.02 -6.74
CA LYS A 55 17.89 2.84 -5.52
C LYS A 55 18.34 2.04 -4.29
N ARG A 56 18.49 0.71 -4.40
CA ARG A 56 18.94 -0.19 -3.32
C ARG A 56 18.14 -0.02 -2.01
N ARG A 57 16.83 0.25 -2.11
CA ARG A 57 15.98 0.44 -0.94
C ARG A 57 15.38 -0.89 -0.53
N ALA A 58 15.64 -1.29 0.71
CA ALA A 58 14.98 -2.45 1.31
C ALA A 58 13.48 -2.19 1.46
N ILE A 59 12.65 -3.19 1.13
CA ILE A 59 11.19 -3.12 1.23
C ILE A 59 10.76 -3.10 2.71
N TYR A 60 11.40 -3.94 3.52
CA TYR A 60 11.15 -4.07 4.95
C TYR A 60 12.46 -3.97 5.73
N LYS A 61 12.36 -3.57 6.99
CA LYS A 61 13.43 -3.69 7.99
C LYS A 61 12.89 -4.43 9.20
N LEU A 62 13.72 -5.26 9.80
CA LEU A 62 13.43 -5.90 11.08
C LEU A 62 14.45 -5.36 12.08
N ASP A 63 14.01 -4.46 12.96
CA ASP A 63 14.85 -3.87 13.99
C ASP A 63 14.26 -4.25 15.35
N ASP A 64 15.05 -4.88 16.23
CA ASP A 64 14.65 -5.27 17.58
C ASP A 64 13.34 -6.09 17.63
N GLY A 65 13.16 -7.00 16.65
CA GLY A 65 11.95 -7.83 16.52
C GLY A 65 10.71 -7.07 16.05
N VAL A 66 10.84 -5.81 15.66
CA VAL A 66 9.74 -4.98 15.12
C VAL A 66 9.77 -4.98 13.60
N PHE A 67 8.66 -5.33 12.98
CA PHE A 67 8.49 -5.29 11.54
C PHE A 67 8.21 -3.86 11.06
N LYS A 68 9.15 -3.27 10.33
CA LYS A 68 9.11 -1.88 9.85
C LYS A 68 9.10 -1.84 8.32
N PRO A 69 7.92 -1.81 7.67
CA PRO A 69 7.85 -1.62 6.23
C PRO A 69 8.29 -0.20 5.85
N ARG A 70 9.01 -0.06 4.73
CA ARG A 70 9.16 1.26 4.12
C ARG A 70 7.89 1.56 3.33
N PRO A 71 7.19 2.67 3.60
CA PRO A 71 5.80 2.83 3.17
C PRO A 71 5.63 2.70 1.65
N MET A 72 6.46 3.39 0.86
CA MET A 72 6.33 3.39 -0.59
C MET A 72 6.80 2.07 -1.22
N GLU A 73 7.92 1.53 -0.76
CA GLU A 73 8.49 0.28 -1.29
C GLU A 73 7.60 -0.93 -0.97
N ALA A 74 7.08 -1.02 0.26
CA ALA A 74 6.17 -2.10 0.67
C ALA A 74 4.81 -2.02 -0.05
N TYR A 75 4.28 -0.80 -0.23
CA TYR A 75 3.08 -0.57 -1.05
C TYR A 75 3.28 -1.06 -2.49
N VAL A 76 4.34 -0.58 -3.16
CA VAL A 76 4.63 -0.94 -4.55
C VAL A 76 4.82 -2.45 -4.69
N ALA A 77 5.59 -3.08 -3.79
CA ALA A 77 5.80 -4.52 -3.83
C ALA A 77 4.48 -5.32 -3.70
N SER A 78 3.62 -4.93 -2.75
CA SER A 78 2.35 -5.62 -2.52
C SER A 78 1.37 -5.40 -3.67
N VAL A 79 1.29 -4.19 -4.21
CA VAL A 79 0.43 -3.89 -5.36
C VAL A 79 0.92 -4.59 -6.63
N THR A 80 2.23 -4.76 -6.82
CA THR A 80 2.78 -5.59 -7.91
C THR A 80 2.26 -7.02 -7.81
N ILE A 81 2.25 -7.62 -6.61
CA ILE A 81 1.70 -8.97 -6.41
C ILE A 81 0.20 -9.00 -6.69
N PHE A 82 -0.56 -8.04 -6.15
CA PHE A 82 -1.99 -7.91 -6.41
C PHE A 82 -2.32 -7.87 -7.90
N ILE A 83 -1.69 -6.96 -8.64
CA ILE A 83 -2.03 -6.77 -10.06
C ILE A 83 -1.53 -7.93 -10.93
N THR A 84 -0.41 -8.55 -10.56
CA THR A 84 0.06 -9.79 -11.20
C THR A 84 -0.95 -10.92 -10.96
N GLY A 85 -1.44 -11.06 -9.73
CA GLY A 85 -2.48 -12.04 -9.40
C GLY A 85 -3.78 -11.80 -10.16
N ARG A 86 -4.20 -10.54 -10.31
CA ARG A 86 -5.35 -10.17 -11.16
C ARG A 86 -5.13 -10.48 -12.63
N THR A 87 -3.93 -10.22 -13.16
CA THR A 87 -3.54 -10.62 -14.52
C THR A 87 -3.68 -12.13 -14.72
N VAL A 88 -3.12 -12.92 -13.80
CA VAL A 88 -3.20 -14.38 -13.85
C VAL A 88 -4.64 -14.86 -13.78
N PHE A 89 -5.44 -14.34 -12.83
CA PHE A 89 -6.85 -14.68 -12.70
C PHE A 89 -7.63 -14.38 -13.99
N CYS A 90 -7.49 -13.18 -14.56
CA CYS A 90 -8.18 -12.82 -15.79
C CYS A 90 -7.74 -13.70 -16.98
N ALA A 91 -6.44 -14.03 -17.08
CA ALA A 91 -5.93 -14.93 -18.12
C ALA A 91 -6.52 -16.35 -17.97
N MET A 92 -6.63 -16.85 -16.74
CA MET A 92 -7.25 -18.16 -16.47
C MET A 92 -8.75 -18.18 -16.79
N MET A 93 -9.47 -17.09 -16.50
CA MET A 93 -10.88 -16.93 -16.88
C MET A 93 -11.06 -16.88 -18.41
N VAL A 94 -10.28 -16.05 -19.11
CA VAL A 94 -10.39 -15.88 -20.58
C VAL A 94 -9.98 -17.15 -21.34
N SER A 95 -8.96 -17.86 -20.86
CA SER A 95 -8.53 -19.13 -21.45
C SER A 95 -9.47 -20.31 -21.17
N GLY A 96 -10.45 -20.13 -20.26
CA GLY A 96 -11.32 -21.21 -19.80
C GLY A 96 -10.64 -22.21 -18.87
N THR A 97 -9.41 -21.95 -18.43
CA THR A 97 -8.68 -22.82 -17.47
C THR A 97 -9.37 -22.82 -16.10
N LEU A 98 -9.98 -21.70 -15.72
CA LEU A 98 -10.95 -21.62 -14.63
C LEU A 98 -12.35 -21.58 -15.24
N GLY A 99 -13.04 -22.71 -15.22
CA GLY A 99 -14.39 -22.84 -15.74
C GLY A 99 -15.12 -24.05 -15.17
N TYR A 100 -16.45 -23.99 -15.20
CA TYR A 100 -17.29 -25.09 -14.74
C TYR A 100 -17.02 -26.36 -15.59
N GLY A 101 -16.69 -27.47 -14.96
CA GLY A 101 -16.37 -28.76 -15.54
C GLY A 101 -14.90 -29.00 -15.86
N VAL A 102 -14.00 -28.05 -15.58
CA VAL A 102 -12.57 -28.14 -15.95
C VAL A 102 -11.70 -28.67 -14.81
N VAL A 103 -12.01 -28.32 -13.56
CA VAL A 103 -11.23 -28.70 -12.39
C VAL A 103 -12.12 -29.25 -11.26
N PRO A 104 -11.66 -30.23 -10.46
CA PRO A 104 -12.36 -30.65 -9.25
C PRO A 104 -12.48 -29.49 -8.24
N ASN A 105 -13.61 -29.38 -7.54
CA ASN A 105 -13.92 -28.29 -6.61
C ASN A 105 -13.79 -26.90 -7.27
N GLU A 106 -14.41 -26.77 -8.44
CA GLU A 106 -14.37 -25.58 -9.28
C GLU A 106 -14.77 -24.31 -8.52
N GLY A 107 -15.87 -24.32 -7.78
CA GLY A 107 -16.36 -23.19 -7.02
C GLY A 107 -15.36 -22.76 -5.96
N TYR A 108 -14.80 -23.71 -5.20
CA TYR A 108 -13.76 -23.41 -4.21
C TYR A 108 -12.56 -22.71 -4.86
N ILE A 109 -12.03 -23.26 -5.96
CA ILE A 109 -10.83 -22.74 -6.62
C ILE A 109 -11.13 -21.36 -7.21
N MET A 110 -12.27 -21.18 -7.88
CA MET A 110 -12.61 -19.91 -8.53
C MET A 110 -12.75 -18.76 -7.52
N GLU A 111 -13.48 -18.96 -6.41
CA GLU A 111 -13.64 -17.93 -5.37
C GLU A 111 -12.30 -17.64 -4.66
N ALA A 112 -11.52 -18.66 -4.33
CA ALA A 112 -10.20 -18.47 -3.71
C ALA A 112 -9.21 -17.75 -4.66
N PHE A 113 -9.17 -18.14 -5.94
CA PHE A 113 -8.30 -17.50 -6.94
C PHE A 113 -8.73 -16.07 -7.28
N HIS A 114 -10.03 -15.77 -7.18
CA HIS A 114 -10.56 -14.42 -7.30
C HIS A 114 -10.12 -13.55 -6.11
N GLU A 115 -10.14 -14.09 -4.88
CA GLU A 115 -9.97 -13.32 -3.64
C GLU A 115 -8.52 -13.12 -3.18
N TRP A 116 -7.62 -14.09 -3.37
CA TRP A 116 -6.25 -13.97 -2.87
C TRP A 116 -5.49 -12.71 -3.34
N PRO A 117 -5.65 -12.16 -4.57
CA PRO A 117 -4.91 -10.97 -4.96
C PRO A 117 -5.35 -9.77 -4.12
N TRP A 118 -6.64 -9.66 -3.78
CA TRP A 118 -7.20 -8.55 -3.01
C TRP A 118 -6.55 -8.43 -1.63
N GLY A 119 -6.15 -9.56 -1.02
CA GLY A 119 -5.34 -9.58 0.19
C GLY A 119 -4.05 -8.78 0.07
N PHE A 120 -3.35 -8.87 -1.06
CA PHE A 120 -2.14 -8.08 -1.32
C PHE A 120 -2.44 -6.63 -1.67
N GLY A 121 -3.56 -6.36 -2.36
CA GLY A 121 -3.99 -4.99 -2.68
C GLY A 121 -4.28 -4.20 -1.40
N TYR A 122 -5.12 -4.77 -0.53
CA TYR A 122 -5.41 -4.22 0.80
C TYR A 122 -4.16 -4.18 1.68
N GLY A 123 -3.40 -5.26 1.72
CA GLY A 123 -2.15 -5.37 2.49
C GLY A 123 -1.14 -4.29 2.10
N GLY A 124 -1.03 -3.94 0.82
CA GLY A 124 -0.18 -2.84 0.36
C GLY A 124 -0.59 -1.48 0.96
N ILE A 125 -1.90 -1.20 1.00
CA ILE A 125 -2.44 0.03 1.59
C ILE A 125 -2.17 0.04 3.11
N ALA A 126 -2.37 -1.08 3.80
CA ALA A 126 -2.07 -1.21 5.23
C ALA A 126 -0.57 -1.05 5.54
N LEU A 127 0.31 -1.68 4.75
CA LEU A 127 1.77 -1.57 4.88
C LEU A 127 2.25 -0.14 4.62
N TYR A 128 1.61 0.59 3.71
CA TYR A 128 1.87 2.01 3.51
C TYR A 128 1.58 2.82 4.78
N LEU A 129 0.42 2.60 5.42
CA LEU A 129 0.08 3.27 6.67
C LEU A 129 1.06 2.94 7.79
N ILE A 130 1.37 1.66 7.97
CA ILE A 130 2.32 1.18 8.99
C ILE A 130 3.68 1.84 8.78
N GLY A 131 4.17 1.90 7.54
CA GLY A 131 5.43 2.56 7.22
C GLY A 131 5.40 4.07 7.48
N ILE A 132 4.26 4.72 7.29
CA ILE A 132 4.05 6.13 7.67
C ILE A 132 4.16 6.31 9.19
N ILE A 133 3.53 5.42 9.97
CA ILE A 133 3.55 5.50 11.43
C ILE A 133 4.99 5.40 11.93
N PHE A 134 5.79 4.47 11.40
CA PHE A 134 7.22 4.37 11.74
C PHE A 134 8.08 5.53 11.23
N ALA A 135 7.68 6.19 10.15
CA ALA A 135 8.39 7.37 9.64
C ALA A 135 8.04 8.66 10.42
N THR A 136 7.04 8.61 11.30
CA THR A 136 6.58 9.75 12.10
C THR A 136 7.49 9.90 13.33
N PRO A 137 8.23 11.01 13.50
CA PRO A 137 9.09 11.17 14.67
C PRO A 137 8.31 11.29 15.98
N GLU A 138 8.86 10.71 17.05
CA GLU A 138 8.26 10.66 18.39
C GLU A 138 8.24 12.01 19.11
N THR A 139 9.20 12.89 18.81
CA THR A 139 9.36 14.19 19.49
C THR A 139 9.47 15.33 18.48
N ILE A 140 8.74 16.42 18.75
CA ILE A 140 8.95 17.71 18.08
C ILE A 140 9.66 18.64 19.06
N ASN A 141 10.59 19.45 18.55
CA ASN A 141 11.08 20.63 19.26
C ASN A 141 10.02 21.76 19.25
N ASP A 142 8.76 21.45 19.58
CA ASP A 142 7.68 22.42 19.73
C ASP A 142 6.95 22.18 21.06
N PRO A 143 7.05 23.10 22.04
CA PRO A 143 6.40 22.94 23.33
C PRO A 143 4.86 22.88 23.26
N THR A 144 4.25 23.33 22.14
CA THR A 144 2.78 23.30 21.93
C THR A 144 2.26 21.99 21.33
N LEU A 145 3.14 21.14 20.78
CA LEU A 145 2.80 19.84 20.17
C LEU A 145 3.37 18.65 20.98
N SER A 146 3.63 18.87 22.27
CA SER A 146 4.50 18.06 23.14
C SER A 146 4.12 16.60 23.37
N LYS A 147 3.03 16.06 22.77
CA LYS A 147 2.75 14.62 22.83
C LYS A 147 1.95 14.13 21.62
N ILE A 148 2.66 13.49 20.69
CA ILE A 148 2.07 12.70 19.60
C ILE A 148 1.97 11.25 20.10
N TYR A 149 0.77 10.66 20.02
CA TYR A 149 0.62 9.24 20.31
C TYR A 149 1.21 8.42 19.15
N LEU A 150 2.20 7.58 19.45
CA LEU A 150 2.71 6.56 18.54
C LEU A 150 2.62 5.19 19.22
N PRO A 151 2.13 4.15 18.53
CA PRO A 151 2.08 2.83 19.11
C PRO A 151 3.49 2.28 19.34
N SER A 152 3.67 1.52 20.43
CA SER A 152 4.89 0.77 20.68
C SER A 152 5.17 -0.27 19.58
N GLY A 153 6.43 -0.71 19.44
CA GLY A 153 6.81 -1.73 18.45
C GLY A 153 5.97 -3.02 18.54
N ARG A 154 5.64 -3.48 19.75
CA ARG A 154 4.77 -4.65 19.96
C ARG A 154 3.34 -4.38 19.47
N GLN A 155 2.79 -3.21 19.75
CA GLN A 155 1.47 -2.82 19.25
C GLN A 155 1.46 -2.73 17.72
N MET A 156 2.55 -2.26 17.10
CA MET A 156 2.68 -2.21 15.64
C MET A 156 2.75 -3.61 15.01
N ASN A 157 3.43 -4.57 15.63
CA ASN A 157 3.44 -5.96 15.16
C ASN A 157 2.03 -6.59 15.23
N VAL A 158 1.30 -6.37 16.33
CA VAL A 158 -0.10 -6.82 16.46
C VAL A 158 -1.00 -6.14 15.43
N PHE A 159 -0.84 -4.83 15.24
CA PHE A 159 -1.58 -4.08 14.23
C PHE A 159 -1.30 -4.60 12.81
N THR A 160 -0.05 -4.93 12.50
CA THR A 160 0.33 -5.53 11.22
C THR A 160 -0.33 -6.91 11.03
N LEU A 161 -0.33 -7.75 12.06
CA LEU A 161 -1.01 -9.05 12.01
C LEU A 161 -2.52 -8.87 11.73
N LEU A 162 -3.18 -7.96 12.45
CA LEU A 162 -4.62 -7.72 12.36
C LEU A 162 -5.06 -7.02 11.06
N MET A 163 -4.19 -6.20 10.46
CA MET A 163 -4.51 -5.38 9.28
C MET A 163 -3.85 -5.88 7.99
N VAL A 164 -3.07 -6.96 8.02
CA VAL A 164 -2.45 -7.52 6.81
C VAL A 164 -2.72 -9.02 6.73
N VAL A 165 -2.28 -9.78 7.74
CA VAL A 165 -2.29 -11.25 7.69
C VAL A 165 -3.70 -11.80 7.93
N LEU A 166 -4.36 -11.34 8.99
CA LEU A 166 -5.68 -11.83 9.38
C LEU A 166 -6.76 -11.59 8.30
N PRO A 167 -6.91 -10.39 7.71
CA PRO A 167 -7.89 -10.18 6.64
C PRO A 167 -7.57 -11.07 5.44
N ALA A 168 -6.33 -11.10 4.96
CA ALA A 168 -5.96 -11.91 3.79
C ALA A 168 -6.22 -13.42 3.99
N THR A 169 -5.94 -13.94 5.18
CA THR A 169 -6.18 -15.36 5.49
C THR A 169 -7.66 -15.66 5.69
N LEU A 170 -8.36 -14.88 6.52
CA LEU A 170 -9.76 -15.15 6.84
C LEU A 170 -10.66 -14.97 5.62
N THR A 171 -10.49 -13.89 4.85
CA THR A 171 -11.39 -13.62 3.71
C THR A 171 -11.18 -14.66 2.61
N ASN A 172 -9.93 -15.04 2.32
CA ASN A 172 -9.65 -16.09 1.35
C ASN A 172 -10.21 -17.45 1.79
N THR A 173 -10.14 -17.80 3.07
CA THR A 173 -10.79 -19.02 3.61
C THR A 173 -12.31 -18.94 3.46
N LEU A 174 -12.94 -17.82 3.82
CA LEU A 174 -14.38 -17.65 3.68
C LEU A 174 -14.84 -17.74 2.21
N ALA A 175 -14.06 -17.19 1.28
CA ALA A 175 -14.31 -17.27 -0.14
C ALA A 175 -14.26 -18.72 -0.65
N GLY A 176 -13.21 -19.45 -0.30
CA GLY A 176 -13.09 -20.88 -0.64
C GLY A 176 -14.26 -21.69 -0.07
N VAL A 177 -14.64 -21.48 1.19
CA VAL A 177 -15.79 -22.17 1.81
C VAL A 177 -17.11 -21.81 1.12
N ALA A 178 -17.28 -20.56 0.68
CA ALA A 178 -18.45 -20.17 -0.12
C ALA A 178 -18.48 -20.92 -1.45
N GLY A 179 -17.33 -21.01 -2.13
CA GLY A 179 -17.13 -21.82 -3.32
C GLY A 179 -17.41 -23.31 -3.11
N HIS A 180 -17.04 -23.88 -1.97
CA HIS A 180 -17.36 -25.27 -1.65
C HIS A 180 -18.88 -25.51 -1.51
N TYR A 181 -19.63 -24.53 -0.96
CA TYR A 181 -21.10 -24.62 -0.93
C TYR A 181 -21.73 -24.49 -2.31
N ILE A 182 -21.08 -23.80 -3.25
CA ILE A 182 -21.45 -23.81 -4.67
C ILE A 182 -21.28 -25.23 -5.22
N ASP A 183 -20.12 -25.85 -5.01
CA ASP A 183 -19.83 -27.22 -5.47
C ASP A 183 -20.81 -28.26 -4.89
N SER A 184 -21.25 -28.03 -3.65
CA SER A 184 -22.21 -28.90 -2.94
C SER A 184 -23.68 -28.61 -3.28
N ASN A 185 -23.95 -27.77 -4.28
CA ASN A 185 -25.28 -27.33 -4.70
C ASN A 185 -26.12 -26.68 -3.56
N ASN A 186 -25.48 -26.07 -2.58
CA ASN A 186 -26.13 -25.36 -1.47
C ASN A 186 -26.04 -23.84 -1.64
N MET A 187 -26.79 -23.34 -2.62
CA MET A 187 -26.71 -21.94 -3.07
C MET A 187 -27.11 -20.93 -1.99
N ASP A 188 -28.06 -21.26 -1.11
CA ASP A 188 -28.48 -20.37 -0.03
C ASP A 188 -27.33 -20.13 0.98
N LYS A 189 -26.59 -21.18 1.35
CA LYS A 189 -25.40 -21.04 2.19
C LYS A 189 -24.27 -20.31 1.49
N ALA A 190 -24.04 -20.61 0.20
CA ALA A 190 -23.02 -19.92 -0.59
C ALA A 190 -23.28 -18.40 -0.61
N LEU A 191 -24.49 -17.96 -0.97
CA LEU A 191 -24.84 -16.54 -1.03
C LEU A 191 -24.72 -15.85 0.33
N LYS A 192 -25.22 -16.48 1.41
CA LYS A 192 -25.09 -15.93 2.77
C LYS A 192 -23.62 -15.78 3.18
N LEU A 193 -22.78 -16.75 2.84
CA LEU A 193 -21.37 -16.72 3.18
C LEU A 193 -20.60 -15.70 2.35
N THR A 194 -20.90 -15.55 1.06
CA THR A 194 -20.34 -14.50 0.19
C THR A 194 -20.73 -13.10 0.68
N SER A 195 -22.01 -12.90 1.06
CA SER A 195 -22.45 -11.63 1.65
C SER A 195 -21.72 -11.33 2.98
N ALA A 196 -21.61 -12.33 3.88
CA ALA A 196 -20.87 -12.20 5.13
C ALA A 196 -19.37 -11.88 4.90
N HIS A 197 -18.75 -12.55 3.93
CA HIS A 197 -17.38 -12.28 3.50
C HIS A 197 -17.19 -10.81 3.10
N TYR A 198 -18.09 -10.24 2.29
CA TYR A 198 -17.98 -8.84 1.87
C TYR A 198 -18.28 -7.84 2.98
N TRP A 199 -19.16 -8.17 3.94
CA TRP A 199 -19.33 -7.37 5.16
C TRP A 199 -18.05 -7.33 6.00
N ILE A 200 -17.36 -8.47 6.10
CA ILE A 200 -16.09 -8.57 6.82
C ILE A 200 -15.00 -7.73 6.11
N TRP A 201 -14.91 -7.80 4.79
CA TRP A 201 -14.05 -6.91 4.00
C TRP A 201 -14.38 -5.42 4.20
N ALA A 202 -15.68 -5.08 4.26
CA ALA A 202 -16.13 -3.72 4.51
C ALA A 202 -15.65 -3.20 5.86
N LEU A 203 -15.79 -4.02 6.90
CA LEU A 203 -15.39 -3.68 8.25
C LEU A 203 -13.88 -3.40 8.33
N TRP A 204 -13.05 -4.28 7.77
CA TRP A 204 -11.60 -4.08 7.73
C TRP A 204 -11.17 -2.86 6.92
N SER A 205 -11.81 -2.64 5.78
CA SER A 205 -11.53 -1.47 4.92
C SER A 205 -11.93 -0.16 5.62
N PHE A 206 -13.05 -0.19 6.33
CA PHE A 206 -13.51 0.96 7.13
C PHE A 206 -12.55 1.27 8.28
N PHE A 207 -12.12 0.27 9.06
CA PHE A 207 -11.15 0.49 10.13
C PHE A 207 -9.80 0.99 9.62
N LEU A 208 -9.31 0.45 8.50
CA LEU A 208 -8.09 0.94 7.88
C LEU A 208 -8.24 2.40 7.42
N MET A 209 -9.38 2.75 6.83
CA MET A 209 -9.68 4.13 6.43
C MET A 209 -9.69 5.10 7.62
N LEU A 210 -10.27 4.69 8.76
CA LEU A 210 -10.24 5.48 10.00
C LEU A 210 -8.81 5.65 10.52
N ALA A 211 -8.01 4.59 10.49
CA ALA A 211 -6.61 4.64 10.89
C ALA A 211 -5.79 5.58 10.00
N PHE A 212 -6.03 5.57 8.69
CA PHE A 212 -5.46 6.54 7.74
C PHE A 212 -5.87 7.98 8.07
N CYS A 213 -7.16 8.22 8.36
CA CYS A 213 -7.62 9.55 8.75
C CYS A 213 -6.94 10.04 10.03
N PHE A 214 -6.77 9.15 11.01
CA PHE A 214 -6.14 9.48 12.29
C PHE A 214 -4.64 9.77 12.13
N PHE A 215 -3.86 8.78 11.67
CA PHE A 215 -2.41 8.91 11.55
C PHE A 215 -1.99 9.84 10.42
N GLY A 216 -2.75 9.91 9.32
CA GLY A 216 -2.49 10.85 8.22
C GLY A 216 -2.65 12.31 8.64
N ARG A 217 -3.67 12.63 9.46
CA ARG A 217 -3.81 13.97 10.05
C ARG A 217 -2.65 14.29 11.00
N GLN A 218 -2.26 13.33 11.84
CA GLN A 218 -1.17 13.49 12.78
C GLN A 218 0.18 13.75 12.08
N LEU A 219 0.50 12.94 11.07
CA LEU A 219 1.68 13.11 10.22
C LEU A 219 1.68 14.47 9.50
N ASN A 220 0.54 14.89 8.96
CA ASN A 220 0.46 16.18 8.26
C ASN A 220 0.73 17.36 9.20
N ARG A 221 0.15 17.33 10.41
CA ARG A 221 0.38 18.36 11.44
C ARG A 221 1.86 18.43 11.81
N LEU A 222 2.47 17.28 12.05
CA LEU A 222 3.88 17.15 12.40
C LEU A 222 4.80 17.69 11.29
N LEU A 223 4.55 17.31 10.05
CA LEU A 223 5.36 17.73 8.92
C LEU A 223 5.19 19.23 8.63
N ALA A 224 3.98 19.77 8.82
CA ALA A 224 3.73 21.21 8.72
C ALA A 224 4.49 22.00 9.79
N ALA A 225 4.47 21.56 11.05
CA ALA A 225 5.20 22.18 12.15
C ALA A 225 6.72 22.15 11.90
N ASN A 226 7.27 21.00 11.49
CA ASN A 226 8.70 20.87 11.18
C ASN A 226 9.15 21.77 10.02
N ILE A 227 8.34 21.87 8.95
CA ILE A 227 8.63 22.78 7.82
C ILE A 227 8.60 24.24 8.29
N PHE A 228 7.61 24.62 9.11
CA PHE A 228 7.50 25.97 9.63
C PHE A 228 8.71 26.36 10.50
N GLN A 229 9.13 25.48 11.40
CA GLN A 229 10.32 25.72 12.22
C GLN A 229 11.61 25.80 11.39
N MET A 230 11.76 24.96 10.37
CA MET A 230 12.94 25.03 9.49
C MET A 230 12.96 26.29 8.64
N LYS A 231 11.79 26.81 8.21
CA LYS A 231 11.69 28.11 7.54
C LYS A 231 12.16 29.26 8.42
N GLN A 232 11.95 29.18 9.74
CA GLN A 232 12.46 30.19 10.67
C GLN A 232 13.98 30.11 10.86
N LYS A 233 14.58 28.92 10.77
CA LYS A 233 16.00 28.69 11.06
C LYS A 233 16.91 28.70 9.82
N THR A 234 16.37 28.53 8.62
CA THR A 234 17.17 28.41 7.38
C THR A 234 16.36 28.91 6.19
N SER A 235 17.00 29.57 5.23
CA SER A 235 16.40 29.91 3.93
C SER A 235 17.14 29.16 2.82
N GLY A 236 16.42 28.36 2.02
CA GLY A 236 17.02 27.67 0.86
C GLY A 236 16.30 26.41 0.37
N GLY A 237 16.76 25.86 -0.75
CA GLY A 237 16.14 24.76 -1.52
C GLY A 237 15.95 23.42 -0.78
N ARG A 238 16.56 23.24 0.40
CA ARG A 238 16.25 22.09 1.28
C ARG A 238 14.81 22.12 1.80
N ILE A 239 14.24 23.31 1.98
CA ILE A 239 12.84 23.50 2.39
C ILE A 239 11.90 23.12 1.24
N ASP A 240 12.22 23.53 0.01
CA ASP A 240 11.40 23.23 -1.17
C ASP A 240 11.31 21.72 -1.44
N ASN A 241 12.43 21.00 -1.25
CA ASN A 241 12.48 19.54 -1.36
C ASN A 241 11.63 18.87 -0.27
N LEU A 242 11.67 19.37 0.96
CA LEU A 242 10.84 18.82 2.04
C LEU A 242 9.34 19.12 1.81
N GLU A 243 9.00 20.30 1.32
CA GLU A 243 7.62 20.61 0.93
C GLU A 243 7.13 19.74 -0.22
N ALA A 244 7.99 19.46 -1.21
CA ALA A 244 7.66 18.54 -2.29
C ALA A 244 7.42 17.12 -1.77
N ALA A 245 8.26 16.64 -0.84
CA ALA A 245 8.07 15.36 -0.17
C ALA A 245 6.76 15.31 0.63
N ARG A 246 6.42 16.39 1.36
CA ARG A 246 5.14 16.53 2.07
C ARG A 246 3.95 16.48 1.11
N ARG A 247 3.97 17.24 0.01
CA ARG A 247 2.88 17.25 -0.97
C ARG A 247 2.67 15.87 -1.59
N LYS A 248 3.77 15.19 -1.96
CA LYS A 248 3.73 13.81 -2.46
C LYS A 248 3.01 12.87 -1.47
N LEU A 249 3.43 12.92 -0.20
CA LEU A 249 2.85 12.11 0.88
C LEU A 249 1.36 12.38 1.05
N LEU A 250 0.93 13.65 1.00
CA LEU A 250 -0.47 14.03 1.09
C LEU A 250 -1.29 13.53 -0.11
N TYR A 251 -0.79 13.69 -1.33
CA TYR A 251 -1.52 13.22 -2.51
C TYR A 251 -1.72 11.71 -2.50
N VAL A 252 -0.67 10.94 -2.17
CA VAL A 252 -0.79 9.48 -2.07
C VAL A 252 -1.75 9.10 -0.94
N THR A 253 -1.59 9.67 0.25
CA THR A 253 -2.45 9.36 1.42
C THR A 253 -3.93 9.67 1.14
N THR A 254 -4.23 10.85 0.58
CA THR A 254 -5.61 11.24 0.24
C THR A 254 -6.20 10.34 -0.83
N THR A 255 -5.41 9.95 -1.83
CA THR A 255 -5.86 9.03 -2.89
C THR A 255 -6.16 7.64 -2.31
N LEU A 256 -5.32 7.14 -1.40
CA LEU A 256 -5.56 5.86 -0.73
C LEU A 256 -6.82 5.88 0.15
N ILE A 257 -7.09 6.99 0.85
CA ILE A 257 -8.35 7.17 1.59
C ILE A 257 -9.55 7.15 0.64
N ALA A 258 -9.46 7.84 -0.51
CA ALA A 258 -10.52 7.85 -1.51
C ALA A 258 -10.77 6.44 -2.08
N ILE A 259 -9.71 5.67 -2.35
CA ILE A 259 -9.80 4.27 -2.79
C ILE A 259 -10.51 3.41 -1.74
N LEU A 260 -10.13 3.53 -0.46
CA LEU A 260 -10.77 2.78 0.62
C LEU A 260 -12.25 3.16 0.77
N ALA A 261 -12.58 4.45 0.69
CA ALA A 261 -13.97 4.92 0.77
C ALA A 261 -14.82 4.39 -0.38
N SER A 262 -14.31 4.46 -1.62
CA SER A 262 -15.02 3.90 -2.79
C SER A 262 -15.18 2.38 -2.68
N TYR A 263 -14.15 1.69 -2.18
CA TYR A 263 -14.19 0.24 -1.99
C TYR A 263 -15.21 -0.16 -0.93
N VAL A 264 -15.21 0.48 0.25
CA VAL A 264 -16.20 0.26 1.32
C VAL A 264 -17.63 0.48 0.80
N PHE A 265 -17.87 1.56 0.05
CA PHE A 265 -19.18 1.81 -0.53
C PHE A 265 -19.59 0.69 -1.50
N ALA A 266 -18.71 0.30 -2.43
CA ALA A 266 -18.99 -0.72 -3.43
C ALA A 266 -19.27 -2.10 -2.81
N ILE A 267 -18.46 -2.53 -1.83
CA ILE A 267 -18.61 -3.85 -1.20
C ILE A 267 -19.80 -3.90 -0.23
N VAL A 268 -20.16 -2.80 0.44
CA VAL A 268 -21.39 -2.74 1.25
C VAL A 268 -22.63 -2.79 0.36
N ALA A 269 -22.61 -2.04 -0.76
CA ALA A 269 -23.68 -2.09 -1.75
C ALA A 269 -23.83 -3.50 -2.33
N TYR A 270 -22.72 -4.14 -2.68
CA TYR A 270 -22.71 -5.52 -3.16
C TYR A 270 -23.21 -6.49 -2.09
N ALA A 271 -22.70 -6.44 -0.85
CA ALA A 271 -23.09 -7.35 0.22
C ALA A 271 -24.58 -7.27 0.59
N THR A 272 -25.14 -6.05 0.55
CA THR A 272 -26.55 -5.79 0.90
C THR A 272 -27.48 -6.16 -0.25
N CYS A 273 -27.12 -5.76 -1.47
CA CYS A 273 -27.98 -5.86 -2.65
C CYS A 273 -27.57 -7.01 -3.58
N GLN A 274 -26.73 -7.95 -3.13
CA GLN A 274 -26.13 -9.01 -3.96
C GLN A 274 -27.17 -9.71 -4.84
N ARG A 275 -28.28 -10.14 -4.23
CA ARG A 275 -29.37 -10.83 -4.93
C ARG A 275 -30.04 -9.95 -5.97
N GLN A 276 -30.21 -8.66 -5.69
CA GLN A 276 -30.83 -7.72 -6.62
C GLN A 276 -29.90 -7.37 -7.78
N ILE A 277 -28.62 -7.16 -7.49
CA ILE A 277 -27.57 -6.87 -8.49
C ILE A 277 -27.41 -8.04 -9.45
N LEU A 278 -27.28 -9.27 -8.94
CA LEU A 278 -27.02 -10.44 -9.77
C LEU A 278 -28.26 -10.95 -10.53
N MET A 279 -29.47 -10.80 -9.97
CA MET A 279 -30.65 -11.53 -10.48
C MET A 279 -31.76 -10.67 -11.08
N LEU A 280 -31.90 -9.41 -10.69
CA LEU A 280 -33.09 -8.62 -11.03
C LEU A 280 -32.89 -7.58 -12.13
N TYR A 281 -31.66 -7.09 -12.35
CA TYR A 281 -31.45 -5.98 -13.28
C TYR A 281 -30.12 -6.07 -14.02
N ALA A 282 -30.16 -6.68 -15.21
CA ALA A 282 -29.03 -6.87 -16.13
C ALA A 282 -28.12 -5.63 -16.28
N PRO A 283 -28.65 -4.42 -16.56
CA PRO A 283 -27.78 -3.23 -16.70
C PRO A 283 -27.04 -2.84 -15.41
N LEU A 284 -27.62 -3.12 -14.24
CA LEU A 284 -27.00 -2.84 -12.94
C LEU A 284 -25.93 -3.89 -12.63
N SER A 285 -26.20 -5.16 -12.96
CA SER A 285 -25.21 -6.23 -12.89
C SER A 285 -23.97 -5.89 -13.72
N LEU A 286 -24.16 -5.48 -14.99
CA LEU A 286 -23.07 -5.06 -15.87
C LEU A 286 -22.35 -3.81 -15.36
N LEU A 287 -23.08 -2.81 -14.85
CA LEU A 287 -22.46 -1.63 -14.24
C LEU A 287 -21.56 -2.02 -13.07
N PHE A 288 -22.05 -2.88 -12.17
CA PHE A 288 -21.24 -3.39 -11.06
C PHE A 288 -20.07 -4.24 -11.55
N CYS A 289 -20.23 -5.03 -12.61
CA CYS A 289 -19.15 -5.79 -13.24
C CYS A 289 -18.02 -4.88 -13.72
N VAL A 290 -18.37 -3.80 -14.42
CA VAL A 290 -17.41 -2.79 -14.89
C VAL A 290 -16.74 -2.11 -13.70
N LEU A 291 -17.51 -1.63 -12.72
CA LEU A 291 -16.94 -0.96 -11.55
C LEU A 291 -16.00 -1.91 -10.78
N TRP A 292 -16.38 -3.16 -10.56
CA TRP A 292 -15.60 -4.13 -9.81
C TRP A 292 -14.28 -4.50 -10.49
N ASN A 293 -14.32 -4.69 -11.82
CA ASN A 293 -13.14 -5.11 -12.57
C ASN A 293 -12.17 -3.97 -12.86
N PHE A 294 -12.66 -2.77 -13.17
CA PHE A 294 -11.81 -1.68 -13.65
C PHE A 294 -11.44 -0.66 -12.56
N CYS A 295 -12.21 -0.54 -11.47
CA CYS A 295 -11.95 0.47 -10.44
C CYS A 295 -10.55 0.31 -9.82
N ALA A 296 -10.19 -0.91 -9.40
CA ALA A 296 -8.89 -1.17 -8.79
C ALA A 296 -7.70 -0.85 -9.72
N PRO A 297 -7.57 -1.44 -10.92
CA PRO A 297 -6.42 -1.15 -11.79
C PRO A 297 -6.33 0.33 -12.20
N VAL A 298 -7.45 0.99 -12.49
CA VAL A 298 -7.47 2.43 -12.83
C VAL A 298 -6.97 3.26 -11.65
N LEU A 299 -7.48 3.03 -10.44
CA LEU A 299 -7.04 3.78 -9.27
C LEU A 299 -5.57 3.50 -8.92
N MET A 300 -5.09 2.27 -9.13
CA MET A 300 -3.68 1.92 -8.95
C MET A 300 -2.78 2.66 -9.94
N LEU A 301 -3.21 2.87 -11.20
CA LEU A 301 -2.48 3.69 -12.16
C LEU A 301 -2.40 5.15 -11.71
N VAL A 302 -3.49 5.73 -11.18
CA VAL A 302 -3.49 7.09 -10.61
C VAL A 302 -2.48 7.20 -9.47
N VAL A 303 -2.45 6.24 -8.53
CA VAL A 303 -1.45 6.24 -7.45
C VAL A 303 -0.02 6.13 -8.00
N SER A 304 0.19 5.26 -8.99
CA SER A 304 1.50 5.11 -9.62
C SER A 304 1.98 6.41 -10.29
N ALA A 305 1.07 7.17 -10.91
CA ALA A 305 1.39 8.47 -11.51
C ALA A 305 1.89 9.47 -10.47
N PHE A 306 1.25 9.53 -9.28
CA PHE A 306 1.73 10.38 -8.18
C PHE A 306 3.09 9.93 -7.64
N ILE A 307 3.33 8.62 -7.56
CA ILE A 307 4.63 8.07 -7.15
C ILE A 307 5.71 8.46 -8.15
N ILE A 308 5.47 8.26 -9.45
CA ILE A 308 6.38 8.60 -10.56
C ILE A 308 6.67 10.09 -10.58
N TYR A 309 5.63 10.94 -10.53
CA TYR A 309 5.79 12.40 -10.46
C TYR A 309 6.65 12.80 -9.25
N GLY A 310 6.39 12.18 -8.10
CA GLY A 310 7.17 12.37 -6.90
C GLY A 310 8.65 12.02 -7.08
N ILE A 311 8.95 10.86 -7.67
CA ILE A 311 10.32 10.42 -7.98
C ILE A 311 10.98 11.38 -8.97
N TYR A 312 10.29 11.76 -10.05
CA TYR A 312 10.82 12.68 -11.05
C TYR A 312 11.26 14.01 -10.41
N LYS A 313 10.42 14.57 -9.54
CA LYS A 313 10.69 15.86 -8.88
C LYS A 313 11.77 15.78 -7.79
N THR A 314 11.88 14.68 -7.05
CA THR A 314 12.86 14.57 -5.95
C THR A 314 14.20 14.01 -6.38
N ASP A 315 14.22 13.10 -7.36
CA ASP A 315 15.39 12.27 -7.66
C ASP A 315 16.02 12.60 -9.02
N ILE A 316 15.22 12.99 -10.02
CA ILE A 316 15.69 13.21 -11.40
C ILE A 316 15.91 14.70 -11.67
N ASN A 317 14.97 15.54 -11.27
CA ASN A 317 15.03 16.99 -11.44
C ASN A 317 14.89 17.72 -10.09
N PRO A 318 15.85 17.51 -9.16
CA PRO A 318 15.83 18.20 -7.88
C PRO A 318 15.95 19.72 -8.10
N ALA A 319 15.29 20.51 -7.24
CA ALA A 319 15.43 21.97 -7.28
C ALA A 319 16.92 22.36 -7.20
N PRO A 320 17.37 23.35 -7.99
CA PRO A 320 18.78 23.73 -8.03
C PRO A 320 19.24 24.09 -6.61
N THR A 321 20.22 23.32 -6.12
CA THR A 321 20.82 23.59 -4.82
C THR A 321 21.58 24.90 -4.98
N ARG A 322 21.02 26.02 -4.50
CA ARG A 322 21.74 27.30 -4.44
C ARG A 322 22.98 27.05 -3.60
N LYS A 323 24.14 26.90 -4.26
CA LYS A 323 25.43 26.90 -3.57
C LYS A 323 25.45 28.21 -2.78
N ALA A 324 25.52 28.11 -1.46
CA ALA A 324 25.76 29.28 -0.64
C ALA A 324 27.07 29.88 -1.15
N THR A 325 27.00 31.04 -1.80
CA THR A 325 28.18 31.83 -2.11
C THR A 325 28.74 32.25 -0.77
N ILE A 326 29.68 31.47 -0.24
CA ILE A 326 30.55 31.93 0.83
C ILE A 326 31.32 33.09 0.19
N LYS A 327 30.87 34.31 0.45
CA LYS A 327 31.70 35.50 0.24
C LYS A 327 32.90 35.33 1.16
N SER A 328 34.02 34.83 0.62
CA SER A 328 35.32 34.98 1.26
C SER A 328 35.61 36.48 1.29
N GLY A 329 35.34 37.12 2.43
CA GLY A 329 35.86 38.45 2.68
C GLY A 329 37.38 38.35 2.80
N SER A 330 38.09 38.64 1.71
CA SER A 330 39.52 38.91 1.74
C SER A 330 39.71 40.29 2.39
N GLY A 331 39.81 40.29 3.71
CA GLY A 331 40.30 41.44 4.47
C GLY A 331 41.82 41.40 4.48
N THR A 332 42.42 42.22 3.64
CA THR A 332 43.84 42.56 3.63
C THR A 332 44.16 43.36 4.89
N ALA A 333 45.12 42.89 5.70
CA ALA A 333 45.83 43.71 6.67
C ALA A 333 47.22 43.10 6.95
N GLU A 334 48.19 43.56 6.19
CA GLU A 334 49.61 43.54 6.54
C GLU A 334 49.87 44.61 7.61
N SER A 335 50.55 44.26 8.71
CA SER A 335 51.74 44.97 9.20
C SER A 335 52.25 44.42 10.55
N ALA A 336 53.46 43.84 10.49
CA ALA A 336 54.61 43.92 11.39
C ALA A 336 54.44 43.86 12.93
N GLY A 337 55.20 42.95 13.57
CA GLY A 337 55.42 42.95 15.02
C GLY A 337 56.21 41.75 15.57
N GLN A 338 57.49 41.69 15.21
CA GLN A 338 58.64 40.95 15.76
C GLN A 338 58.56 40.42 17.22
N GLY A 339 59.00 39.17 17.45
CA GLY A 339 59.22 38.63 18.81
C GLY A 339 59.61 37.15 18.85
N THR A 340 60.92 36.89 18.82
CA THR A 340 61.61 35.61 19.01
C THR A 340 61.42 35.00 20.40
N SER A 341 61.31 33.67 20.50
CA SER A 341 61.97 32.83 21.51
C SER A 341 61.59 31.36 21.35
N ASP A 342 62.59 30.57 20.95
CA ASP A 342 62.91 29.17 21.28
C ASP A 342 61.95 28.31 22.12
N GLY A 343 61.91 27.03 21.74
CA GLY A 343 62.07 25.96 22.75
C GLY A 343 61.09 24.80 22.70
N ASP A 344 61.54 23.73 22.06
CA ASP A 344 61.37 22.33 22.45
C ASP A 344 60.38 21.36 21.77
N LYS A 345 61.05 20.28 21.36
CA LYS A 345 60.72 18.90 20.99
C LYS A 345 59.71 18.25 21.96
N SER A 346 59.05 17.12 21.76
CA SER A 346 58.76 16.17 20.68
C SER A 346 58.04 14.99 21.35
N PHE A 347 57.16 14.29 20.63
CA PHE A 347 56.77 12.87 20.80
C PHE A 347 56.03 12.37 22.07
N GLY A 348 54.89 11.68 21.82
CA GLY A 348 54.44 10.54 22.63
C GLY A 348 52.93 10.48 22.93
N GLY A 349 52.15 9.71 22.14
CA GLY A 349 50.86 9.15 22.60
C GLY A 349 51.06 8.09 23.70
N PRO A 350 50.00 7.52 24.33
CA PRO A 350 48.90 6.78 23.67
C PRO A 350 47.50 7.12 24.24
N GLY A 351 46.38 6.88 23.55
CA GLY A 351 45.73 5.57 23.40
C GLY A 351 44.79 5.27 24.59
N GLY A 352 43.50 5.58 24.44
CA GLY A 352 42.47 5.33 25.46
C GLY A 352 41.15 4.88 24.83
N SER A 353 41.04 3.56 24.63
CA SER A 353 39.81 2.85 24.28
C SER A 353 38.92 2.69 25.51
N VAL A 354 37.62 3.01 25.40
CA VAL A 354 36.63 2.65 26.43
C VAL A 354 35.63 1.65 25.84
N SER A 355 35.79 0.41 26.33
CA SER A 355 34.86 -0.73 26.41
C SER A 355 33.41 -0.30 26.68
N GLY A 356 32.37 -0.83 26.04
CA GLY A 356 31.94 -2.23 26.08
C GLY A 356 30.91 -2.44 27.19
N ARG A 357 29.61 -2.47 26.85
CA ARG A 357 28.54 -2.96 27.73
C ARG A 357 27.84 -4.14 27.08
N GLN A 358 28.23 -5.33 27.53
CA GLN A 358 27.40 -6.53 27.52
C GLN A 358 26.62 -6.61 28.84
N CYS A 359 25.34 -6.95 28.77
CA CYS A 359 24.51 -7.54 29.82
C CYS A 359 23.25 -8.04 29.13
N ALA A 360 22.64 -9.19 29.42
CA ALA A 360 23.06 -10.45 30.00
C ALA A 360 21.88 -11.38 29.64
N SER A 361 22.17 -12.56 29.09
CA SER A 361 21.18 -13.63 28.96
C SER A 361 20.78 -14.12 30.34
N THR A 362 19.48 -14.27 30.61
CA THR A 362 19.01 -15.15 31.69
C THR A 362 18.00 -16.13 31.12
N VAL A 363 18.37 -17.39 31.27
CA VAL A 363 17.62 -18.62 31.07
C VAL A 363 16.56 -18.73 32.17
N VAL A 364 15.30 -18.98 31.78
CA VAL A 364 14.44 -20.07 32.30
C VAL A 364 13.55 -20.52 31.14
#